data_AF-A0A9P6LE37-F1
#
_entry.id   AF-A0A9P6LE37-F1
#
_cell.length_a   1.000
_cell.length_b   1.000
_cell.length_c   1.000
_cell.angle_alpha   90.00
_cell.angle_beta   90.00
_cell.angle_gamma   90.00
#
_symmetry.space_group_name_H-M   'P 1'
#
loop_
_entity.id
_entity.type
_entity.pdbx_description
1 polymer ?
#
loop_
_entity_poly.entity_id
_entity_poly.type
_entity_poly.pdbx_seq_one_letter_code
_entity_poly.pdbx_strand_id
1 'polypeptide(L)'
;MLSREFWTSKPAWRRAGVNTFRCLVGCTLGDFSAMWYLQAFHPEMATEVVMGISMASGLSTSLLLETVLLRLGKDRLSWPVAAKTAAGMSMISMITMELAENAVDYHLTGGVVQLDDPAFWGAALVSVAAGFLAPLPYNYHRLRKFGKACH
;
A
#
# COMPACT_ATOMS: atom_id res chain seq x y z
N MET A 1 -23.41 14.46 6.50
CA MET A 1 -24.16 13.59 5.57
C MET A 1 -23.35 13.39 4.30
N LEU A 2 -22.97 12.16 3.98
CA LEU A 2 -22.34 11.78 2.71
C LEU A 2 -23.45 11.57 1.67
N SER A 3 -23.82 12.60 0.90
CA SER A 3 -24.81 12.47 -0.18
C SER A 3 -24.23 11.71 -1.37
N ARG A 4 -25.06 11.13 -2.25
CA ARG A 4 -24.59 10.47 -3.49
C ARG A 4 -23.75 11.40 -4.36
N GLU A 5 -24.07 12.70 -4.39
CA GLU A 5 -23.31 13.74 -5.10
C GLU A 5 -21.88 13.94 -4.55
N PHE A 6 -21.63 13.58 -3.30
CA PHE A 6 -20.28 13.64 -2.74
C PHE A 6 -19.33 12.71 -3.50
N TRP A 7 -19.81 11.54 -3.95
CA TRP A 7 -19.05 10.45 -4.57
C TRP A 7 -19.01 10.50 -6.12
N THR A 8 -19.62 11.47 -6.77
CA THR A 8 -19.68 11.53 -8.25
C THR A 8 -18.48 12.23 -8.90
N SER A 9 -17.54 12.77 -8.12
CA SER A 9 -16.44 13.58 -8.65
C SER A 9 -15.36 12.73 -9.33
N LYS A 10 -15.46 12.59 -10.66
CA LYS A 10 -14.45 11.90 -11.49
C LYS A 10 -13.01 12.42 -11.26
N PRO A 11 -12.74 13.73 -11.16
CA PRO A 11 -11.38 14.23 -10.92
C PRO A 11 -10.80 13.83 -9.56
N ALA A 12 -11.65 13.65 -8.53
CA ALA A 12 -11.22 13.21 -7.22
C ALA A 12 -10.95 11.71 -7.19
N TRP A 13 -11.79 10.90 -7.84
CA TRP A 13 -11.53 9.46 -8.01
C TRP A 13 -10.24 9.20 -8.79
N ARG A 14 -9.98 9.95 -9.87
CA ARG A 14 -8.75 9.81 -10.64
C ARG A 14 -7.51 10.12 -9.79
N ARG A 15 -7.55 11.20 -9.00
CA ARG A 15 -6.44 11.57 -8.10
C ARG A 15 -6.26 10.55 -6.98
N ALA A 16 -7.35 10.13 -6.33
CA ALA A 16 -7.30 9.09 -5.30
C ALA A 16 -6.73 7.77 -5.84
N GLY A 17 -7.11 7.37 -7.06
CA GLY A 17 -6.59 6.18 -7.73
C GLY A 17 -5.10 6.26 -8.00
N VAL A 18 -4.61 7.37 -8.57
CA VAL A 18 -3.17 7.56 -8.82
C VAL A 18 -2.36 7.52 -7.52
N ASN A 19 -2.86 8.13 -6.45
CA ASN A 19 -2.16 8.14 -5.17
C ASN A 19 -2.11 6.74 -4.55
N THR A 20 -3.26 6.05 -4.55
CA THR A 20 -3.36 4.67 -4.05
C THR A 20 -2.45 3.74 -4.85
N PHE A 21 -2.40 3.88 -6.18
CA PHE A 21 -1.53 3.09 -7.03
C PHE A 21 -0.05 3.30 -6.74
N ARG A 22 0.37 4.54 -6.46
CA ARG A 22 1.77 4.83 -6.08
C ARG A 22 2.14 4.20 -4.74
N CYS A 23 1.22 4.25 -3.77
CA CYS A 23 1.41 3.56 -2.49
C CYS A 23 1.56 2.04 -2.70
N LEU A 24 0.65 1.46 -3.49
CA LEU A 24 0.62 0.03 -3.80
C LEU A 24 1.93 -0.42 -4.44
N VAL A 25 2.41 0.29 -5.47
CA VAL A 25 3.69 -0.01 -6.11
C VAL A 25 4.84 0.02 -5.09
N GLY A 26 4.84 1.00 -4.17
CA GLY A 26 5.84 1.06 -3.11
C GLY A 26 5.78 -0.15 -2.18
N CYS A 27 4.59 -0.44 -1.62
CA CYS A 27 4.34 -1.56 -0.71
C CYS A 27 4.74 -2.90 -1.35
N THR A 28 4.15 -3.21 -2.50
CA THR A 28 4.38 -4.44 -3.24
C THR A 28 5.87 -4.64 -3.58
N LEU A 29 6.60 -3.58 -3.97
CA LEU A 29 8.04 -3.69 -4.22
C LEU A 29 8.82 -4.06 -2.97
N GLY A 30 8.53 -3.46 -1.83
CA GLY A 30 9.19 -3.78 -0.56
C GLY A 30 8.84 -5.16 -0.04
N ASP A 31 7.58 -5.56 -0.13
CA ASP A 31 7.08 -6.86 0.32
C ASP A 31 7.71 -7.99 -0.47
N PHE A 32 7.62 -7.96 -1.81
CA PHE A 32 8.21 -8.99 -2.64
C PHE A 32 9.73 -9.05 -2.49
N SER A 33 10.41 -7.91 -2.37
CA SER A 33 11.87 -7.89 -2.19
C SER A 33 12.29 -8.56 -0.88
N ALA A 34 11.62 -8.22 0.22
CA ALA A 34 11.90 -8.80 1.53
C ALA A 34 11.50 -10.27 1.59
N MET A 35 10.32 -10.62 1.09
CA MET A 35 9.82 -12.00 1.04
C MET A 35 10.75 -12.89 0.22
N TRP A 36 11.20 -12.42 -0.95
CA TRP A 36 12.16 -13.15 -1.79
C TRP A 36 13.49 -13.34 -1.08
N TYR A 37 14.04 -12.27 -0.50
CA TYR A 37 15.32 -12.35 0.23
C TYR A 37 15.24 -13.32 1.42
N LEU A 38 14.19 -13.23 2.24
CA LEU A 38 14.02 -14.08 3.41
C LEU A 38 13.83 -15.54 3.03
N GLN A 39 13.03 -15.84 2.00
CA GLN A 39 12.86 -17.23 1.56
C GLN A 39 14.11 -17.81 0.88
N ALA A 40 14.90 -16.99 0.19
CA ALA A 40 16.12 -17.46 -0.48
C ALA A 40 17.28 -17.74 0.49
N PHE A 41 17.43 -16.93 1.55
CA PHE A 41 18.58 -16.99 2.46
C PHE A 41 18.24 -17.55 3.85
N HIS A 42 16.97 -17.55 4.24
CA HIS A 42 16.49 -17.98 5.56
C HIS A 42 15.17 -18.77 5.48
N PRO A 43 15.12 -19.87 4.69
CA PRO A 43 13.91 -20.65 4.47
C PRO A 43 13.33 -21.29 5.74
N GLU A 44 14.13 -21.43 6.80
CA GLU A 44 13.73 -21.99 8.09
C GLU A 44 12.88 -21.03 8.95
N MET A 45 12.74 -19.76 8.56
CA MET A 45 11.92 -18.80 9.31
C MET A 45 10.43 -19.13 9.21
N ALA A 46 9.72 -18.95 10.32
CA ALA A 46 8.26 -19.09 10.34
C ALA A 46 7.61 -18.09 9.35
N THR A 47 6.64 -18.57 8.57
CA THR A 47 5.96 -17.79 7.54
C THR A 47 5.36 -16.49 8.09
N GLU A 48 4.83 -16.52 9.31
CA GLU A 48 4.28 -15.33 9.99
C GLU A 48 5.33 -14.23 10.20
N VAL A 49 6.56 -14.61 10.53
CA VAL A 49 7.68 -13.68 10.72
C VAL A 49 8.13 -13.11 9.37
N VAL A 50 8.20 -13.95 8.34
CA VAL A 50 8.53 -13.52 6.97
C VAL A 50 7.49 -12.52 6.47
N MET A 51 6.20 -12.78 6.66
CA MET A 51 5.12 -11.87 6.29
C MET A 51 5.22 -10.55 7.06
N GLY A 52 5.39 -10.59 8.38
CA GLY A 52 5.51 -9.37 9.19
C GLY A 52 6.70 -8.48 8.81
N ILE A 53 7.87 -9.08 8.51
CA ILE A 53 9.04 -8.35 8.04
C ILE A 53 8.81 -7.80 6.63
N SER A 54 8.16 -8.58 5.76
CA SER A 54 7.84 -8.18 4.39
C SER A 54 6.95 -6.93 4.40
N MET A 55 5.83 -6.97 5.10
CA MET A 55 4.92 -5.82 5.27
C MET A 55 5.63 -4.58 5.82
N ALA A 56 6.51 -4.76 6.82
CA ALA A 56 7.28 -3.65 7.37
C ALA A 56 8.22 -3.03 6.32
N SER A 57 8.79 -3.86 5.44
CA SER A 57 9.58 -3.44 4.29
C SER A 57 8.73 -2.74 3.23
N GLY A 58 7.53 -3.24 2.91
CA GLY A 58 6.56 -2.59 2.02
C GLY A 58 6.16 -1.19 2.51
N LEU A 59 5.71 -1.09 3.75
CA LEU A 59 5.38 0.19 4.39
C LEU A 59 6.57 1.18 4.35
N SER A 60 7.77 0.70 4.66
CA SER A 60 8.98 1.52 4.67
C SER A 60 9.35 2.03 3.28
N THR A 61 9.31 1.16 2.28
CA THR A 61 9.63 1.51 0.88
C THR A 61 8.59 2.45 0.28
N SER A 62 7.30 2.24 0.57
CA SER A 62 6.22 3.16 0.18
C SER A 62 6.38 4.54 0.81
N LEU A 63 6.65 4.62 2.11
CA LEU A 63 6.91 5.87 2.82
C LEU A 63 8.14 6.60 2.28
N LEU A 64 9.21 5.86 1.98
CA LEU A 64 10.42 6.41 1.36
C LEU A 64 10.13 6.95 -0.04
N LEU A 65 9.40 6.20 -0.87
CA LEU A 65 9.02 6.60 -2.22
C LEU A 65 8.21 7.89 -2.21
N GLU A 66 7.20 7.99 -1.35
CA GLU A 66 6.42 9.23 -1.19
C GLU A 66 7.26 10.39 -0.65
N THR A 67 8.14 10.14 0.32
CA THR A 67 9.04 11.16 0.87
C THR A 67 9.97 11.72 -0.21
N VAL A 68 10.55 10.84 -1.03
CA VAL A 68 11.42 11.22 -2.15
C VAL A 68 10.64 11.99 -3.20
N LEU A 69 9.41 11.58 -3.53
CA LEU A 69 8.55 12.28 -4.47
C LEU A 69 8.15 13.68 -3.97
N LEU A 70 7.90 13.85 -2.67
CA LEU A 70 7.67 15.17 -2.06
C LEU A 70 8.89 16.07 -2.11
N ARG A 71 10.06 15.49 -1.88
CA ARG A 71 11.33 16.20 -1.86
C ARG A 71 11.76 16.64 -3.25
N LEU A 72 11.70 15.75 -4.22
CA LEU A 72 12.21 15.95 -5.59
C LEU A 72 11.13 16.44 -6.57
N GLY A 73 9.86 16.26 -6.21
CA GLY A 73 8.73 16.66 -7.04
C GLY A 73 8.40 18.14 -6.92
N LYS A 74 7.10 18.44 -7.09
CA LYS A 74 6.61 19.80 -7.24
C LYS A 74 6.67 20.62 -5.94
N ASP A 75 6.52 19.96 -4.80
CA ASP A 75 6.41 20.62 -3.49
C ASP A 75 7.78 21.01 -2.89
N ARG A 76 8.87 20.34 -3.33
CA ARG A 76 10.27 20.56 -2.91
C ARG A 76 10.46 20.76 -1.39
N LEU A 77 9.70 20.00 -0.59
CA LEU A 77 9.74 20.09 0.86
C LEU A 77 11.12 19.72 1.41
N SER A 78 11.50 20.22 2.59
CA SER A 78 12.69 19.74 3.29
C SER A 78 12.50 18.29 3.76
N TRP A 79 13.57 17.50 3.84
CA TRP A 79 13.50 16.08 4.26
C TRP A 79 12.60 15.79 5.47
N PRO A 80 12.72 16.48 6.62
CA PRO A 80 11.87 16.20 7.77
C PRO A 80 10.40 16.57 7.54
N VAL A 81 10.12 17.61 6.75
CA VAL A 81 8.75 18.00 6.41
C VAL A 81 8.14 17.03 5.40
N ALA A 82 8.92 16.58 4.41
CA ALA A 82 8.50 15.58 3.44
C ALA A 82 8.12 14.26 4.14
N ALA A 83 8.99 13.74 5.01
CA ALA A 83 8.72 12.50 5.73
C ALA A 83 7.49 12.59 6.64
N LYS A 84 7.36 13.68 7.40
CA LYS A 84 6.18 13.93 8.25
C LYS A 84 4.90 14.07 7.43
N THR A 85 5.01 14.66 6.24
CA THR A 85 3.87 14.87 5.33
C THR A 85 3.46 13.55 4.67
N ALA A 86 4.41 12.73 4.18
CA ALA A 86 4.13 11.39 3.66
C ALA A 86 3.46 10.50 4.73
N ALA A 87 4.04 10.44 5.94
CA ALA A 87 3.46 9.71 7.05
C ALA A 87 2.06 10.22 7.43
N GLY A 88 1.86 11.54 7.49
CA GLY A 88 0.55 12.11 7.83
C GLY A 88 -0.52 11.97 6.74
N MET A 89 -0.11 11.85 5.48
CA MET A 89 -1.02 11.80 4.34
C MET A 89 -1.48 10.39 3.99
N SER A 90 -0.57 9.41 4.04
CA SER A 90 -0.81 8.09 3.44
C SER A 90 -0.72 6.93 4.42
N MET A 91 -0.25 7.10 5.67
CA MET A 91 0.01 5.97 6.59
C MET A 91 -1.25 5.14 6.90
N ILE A 92 -2.42 5.77 7.07
CA ILE A 92 -3.68 5.04 7.27
C ILE A 92 -4.03 4.20 6.04
N SER A 93 -3.81 4.74 4.85
CA SER A 93 -4.12 4.08 3.59
C SER A 93 -3.16 2.92 3.30
N MET A 94 -1.87 3.09 3.61
CA MET A 94 -0.89 2.00 3.52
C MET A 94 -1.23 0.88 4.51
N ILE A 95 -1.52 1.20 5.78
CA ILE A 95 -1.91 0.18 6.76
C ILE A 95 -3.19 -0.54 6.34
N THR A 96 -4.17 0.18 5.77
CA THR A 96 -5.43 -0.41 5.29
C THR A 96 -5.19 -1.35 4.10
N MET A 97 -4.30 -0.97 3.19
CA MET A 97 -3.88 -1.77 2.04
C MET A 97 -3.23 -3.08 2.49
N GLU A 98 -2.18 -2.96 3.30
CA GLU A 98 -1.42 -4.08 3.85
C GLU A 98 -2.31 -5.03 4.66
N LEU A 99 -3.20 -4.51 5.50
CA LEU A 99 -4.14 -5.34 6.25
C LEU A 99 -5.12 -6.07 5.33
N ALA A 100 -5.59 -5.43 4.26
CA ALA A 100 -6.50 -6.06 3.31
C ALA A 100 -5.78 -7.15 2.51
N GLU A 101 -4.56 -6.89 2.05
CA GLU A 101 -3.72 -7.85 1.35
C GLU A 101 -3.46 -9.07 2.23
N ASN A 102 -2.96 -8.86 3.46
CA ASN A 102 -2.67 -9.96 4.37
C ASN A 102 -3.92 -10.74 4.79
N ALA A 103 -5.06 -10.07 4.97
CA ALA A 103 -6.31 -10.77 5.28
C ALA A 103 -6.79 -11.65 4.12
N VAL A 104 -6.66 -11.17 2.88
CA VAL A 104 -7.03 -11.93 1.68
C VAL A 104 -6.04 -13.06 1.45
N ASP A 105 -4.75 -12.82 1.57
CA ASP A 105 -3.72 -13.84 1.43
C ASP A 105 -3.87 -14.93 2.48
N TYR A 106 -4.07 -14.57 3.76
CA TYR A 106 -4.33 -15.55 4.81
C TYR A 106 -5.60 -16.37 4.54
N HIS A 107 -6.66 -15.74 4.02
CA HIS A 107 -7.91 -16.44 3.71
C HIS A 107 -7.78 -17.39 2.51
N LEU A 108 -7.01 -17.01 1.48
CA LEU A 108 -6.89 -17.78 0.24
C LEU A 108 -5.79 -18.85 0.29
N THR A 109 -4.68 -18.58 0.98
CA THR A 109 -3.52 -19.49 1.05
C THR A 109 -3.45 -20.28 2.35
N GLY A 110 -4.28 -19.96 3.34
CA GLY A 110 -4.24 -20.59 4.67
C GLY A 110 -2.95 -20.30 5.44
N GLY A 111 -2.18 -19.28 5.04
CA GLY A 111 -0.90 -18.93 5.65
C GLY A 111 0.30 -19.74 5.12
N VAL A 112 0.15 -20.45 4.00
CA VAL A 112 1.25 -21.19 3.37
C VAL A 112 1.74 -20.44 2.12
N VAL A 113 2.96 -19.92 2.18
CA VAL A 113 3.60 -19.25 1.04
C VAL A 113 4.26 -20.32 0.17
N GLN A 114 3.70 -20.55 -1.02
CA GLN A 114 4.28 -21.45 -2.03
C GLN A 114 4.45 -20.68 -3.34
N LEU A 115 5.63 -20.11 -3.56
CA LEU A 115 5.94 -19.32 -4.76
C LEU A 115 5.85 -20.13 -6.06
N ASP A 116 5.96 -21.47 -5.96
CA ASP A 116 5.95 -22.40 -7.09
C ASP A 116 4.53 -22.82 -7.54
N ASP A 117 3.48 -22.47 -6.77
CA ASP A 117 2.09 -22.83 -7.09
C ASP A 117 1.41 -21.71 -7.92
N PRO A 118 0.82 -22.02 -9.10
CA PRO A 118 -0.03 -21.08 -9.83
C PRO A 118 -1.17 -20.48 -9.00
N ALA A 119 -1.69 -21.22 -8.01
CA ALA A 119 -2.72 -20.73 -7.09
C ALA A 119 -2.23 -19.58 -6.20
N PHE A 120 -0.94 -19.57 -5.83
CA PHE A 120 -0.34 -18.48 -5.06
C PHE A 120 -0.34 -17.18 -5.85
N TRP A 121 0.02 -17.22 -7.15
CA TRP A 121 -0.02 -16.04 -8.02
C TRP A 121 -1.44 -15.53 -8.25
N GLY A 122 -2.43 -16.44 -8.30
CA GLY A 122 -3.84 -16.09 -8.31
C GLY A 122 -4.28 -15.38 -7.03
N ALA A 123 -3.91 -15.91 -5.87
CA ALA A 123 -4.18 -15.30 -4.57
C ALA A 123 -3.51 -13.92 -4.45
N ALA A 124 -2.24 -13.81 -4.83
CA ALA A 124 -1.50 -12.55 -4.84
C ALA A 124 -2.17 -11.47 -5.71
N LEU A 125 -2.70 -11.85 -6.89
CA LEU A 125 -3.45 -10.90 -7.74
C LEU A 125 -4.72 -10.39 -7.04
N VAL A 126 -5.46 -11.29 -6.38
CA VAL A 126 -6.69 -10.93 -5.65
C VAL A 126 -6.36 -10.09 -4.42
N SER A 127 -5.26 -10.41 -3.73
CA SER A 127 -4.72 -9.68 -2.59
C SER A 127 -4.36 -8.24 -2.97
N VAL A 128 -3.52 -8.04 -3.99
CA VAL A 128 -3.15 -6.72 -4.51
C VAL A 128 -4.38 -5.93 -4.98
N ALA A 129 -5.36 -6.59 -5.60
CA ALA A 129 -6.62 -5.94 -5.97
C ALA A 129 -7.42 -5.47 -4.75
N ALA A 130 -7.47 -6.27 -3.68
CA ALA A 130 -8.10 -5.88 -2.43
C ALA A 130 -7.34 -4.75 -1.73
N GLY A 131 -6.01 -4.80 -1.72
CA GLY A 131 -5.11 -3.74 -1.23
C GLY A 131 -5.32 -2.41 -1.96
N PHE A 132 -5.61 -2.44 -3.26
CA PHE A 132 -5.98 -1.23 -4.00
C PHE A 132 -7.40 -0.73 -3.66
N LEU A 133 -8.39 -1.63 -3.58
CA LEU A 133 -9.79 -1.25 -3.43
C LEU A 133 -10.14 -0.80 -2.00
N ALA A 134 -9.51 -1.38 -0.97
CA ALA A 134 -9.83 -1.09 0.43
C ALA A 134 -9.56 0.38 0.85
N PRO A 135 -8.38 0.99 0.58
CA PRO A 135 -8.11 2.37 0.96
C PRO A 135 -8.70 3.40 -0.02
N LEU A 136 -9.15 2.99 -1.21
CA LEU A 136 -9.58 3.91 -2.28
C LEU A 136 -10.77 4.83 -1.87
N PRO A 137 -11.85 4.34 -1.23
CA PRO A 137 -12.93 5.20 -0.75
C PRO A 137 -12.49 6.17 0.35
N TYR A 138 -11.56 5.73 1.22
CA TYR A 138 -10.97 6.58 2.25
C TYR A 138 -10.15 7.71 1.64
N ASN A 139 -9.29 7.39 0.66
CA ASN A 139 -8.49 8.36 -0.08
C ASN A 139 -9.36 9.38 -0.80
N TYR A 140 -10.43 8.93 -1.46
CA TYR A 140 -11.42 9.81 -2.08
C TYR A 140 -12.08 10.76 -1.07
N HIS A 141 -12.57 10.21 0.05
CA HIS A 141 -13.24 10.99 1.08
C HIS A 141 -12.34 12.07 1.65
N ARG A 142 -11.10 11.71 1.97
CA ARG A 142 -10.09 12.62 2.51
C ARG A 142 -9.79 13.76 1.53
N LEU A 143 -9.63 13.43 0.25
CA LEU A 143 -9.34 14.40 -0.82
C LEU A 143 -10.50 15.37 -1.05
N ARG A 144 -11.75 14.88 -1.04
CA ARG A 144 -12.95 15.71 -1.24
C ARG A 144 -13.30 16.58 -0.03
N LYS A 145 -13.12 16.06 1.19
CA LYS A 145 -13.52 16.76 2.42
C LYS A 145 -12.46 17.78 2.89
N PHE A 146 -11.18 17.44 2.74
CA PHE A 146 -10.09 18.27 3.28
C PHE A 146 -9.28 18.98 2.19
N GLY A 147 -9.54 18.74 0.91
CA GLY A 147 -8.75 19.29 -0.20
C GLY A 147 -7.29 18.80 -0.22
N LYS A 148 -6.92 17.89 0.70
CA LYS A 148 -5.59 17.32 0.81
C LYS A 148 -5.50 16.13 -0.12
N ALA A 149 -4.91 16.35 -1.29
CA ALA A 149 -4.41 15.26 -2.12
C ALA A 149 -3.05 14.81 -1.55
N CYS A 150 -2.77 13.51 -1.60
CA CYS A 150 -1.40 13.01 -1.41
C CYS A 150 -0.58 13.36 -2.66
N HIS A 151 -0.27 14.65 -2.87
CA HIS A 151 0.39 15.26 -4.05
C HIS A 151 -0.54 15.69 -5.19
#